data_AF-A0A1G0SU29-F1
#
_entry.id   AF-A0A1G0SU29-F1
#
_cell.length_a   1.000
_cell.length_b   1.000
_cell.length_c   1.000
_cell.angle_alpha   90.00
_cell.angle_beta   90.00
_cell.angle_gamma   90.00
#
_symmetry.space_group_name_H-M   'P 1'
#
loop_
_entity.id
_entity.type
_entity.pdbx_description
1 polymer ?
#
loop_
_entity_poly.entity_id
_entity_poly.type
_entity_poly.pdbx_seq_one_letter_code
_entity_poly.pdbx_strand_id
1 'polypeptide(L)' 'MELKTILEKNGITIGLTEDECDFLDSIYLPAKYPIGSALPYFHPDKIICRNSISLAERVIKEVISLLK' A
#
# COMPACT_ATOMS: atom_id res chain seq x y z
N MET A 1 -1.71 1.28 9.19
CA MET A 1 -0.94 2.35 9.89
C MET A 1 0.07 1.89 10.94
N GLU A 2 -0.20 0.84 11.74
CA GLU A 2 0.66 0.42 12.87
C GLU A 2 2.15 0.22 12.50
N LEU A 3 2.44 -0.48 11.40
CA LEU A 3 3.82 -0.73 10.97
C LEU A 3 4.60 0.55 10.68
N LYS A 4 3.99 1.53 9.99
CA LYS A 4 4.64 2.81 9.67
C LYS A 4 5.06 3.54 10.95
N THR A 5 4.16 3.61 11.93
CA THR A 5 4.44 4.22 13.23
C THR A 5 5.55 3.48 13.99
N ILE A 6 5.60 2.15 13.93
CA ILE A 6 6.68 1.37 14.56
C ILE A 6 8.03 1.71 13.91
N LEU A 7 8.08 1.79 12.59
CA LEU A 7 9.31 2.10 11.86
C LEU A 7 9.82 3.50 12.19
N GLU A 8 8.93 4.50 12.18
CA GLU A 8 9.26 5.88 12.56
C GLU A 8 9.81 5.96 14.00
N LYS A 9 9.20 5.24 14.96
CA LYS A 9 9.69 5.17 16.34
C LYS A 9 11.08 4.55 16.46
N ASN A 10 11.48 3.71 15.50
CA ASN A 10 12.82 3.12 15.44
C ASN A 10 13.78 3.93 14.55
N GLY A 11 13.43 5.16 14.17
CA GLY A 11 14.27 6.03 13.34
C GLY A 11 14.31 5.66 11.87
N ILE A 12 13.41 4.78 11.41
CA ILE A 12 13.29 4.37 10.00
C ILE A 12 12.16 5.15 9.38
N THR A 13 12.50 6.21 8.66
CA THR A 13 11.53 7.04 7.93
C THR A 13 11.30 6.47 6.53
N ILE A 14 10.03 6.20 6.19
CA ILE A 14 9.60 5.80 4.85
C ILE A 14 8.79 6.95 4.25
N GLY A 15 8.96 7.24 2.96
CA GLY A 15 8.27 8.33 2.26
C GLY A 15 6.81 8.04 1.92
N LEU A 16 6.13 7.19 2.69
CA LEU A 16 4.71 6.87 2.51
C LEU A 16 3.85 7.87 3.29
N THR A 17 2.95 8.57 2.59
CA THR A 17 1.94 9.40 3.24
C THR A 17 0.85 8.54 3.89
N GLU A 18 0.03 9.13 4.75
CA GLU A 18 -1.13 8.44 5.33
C GLU A 18 -2.13 8.04 4.24
N ASP A 19 -2.43 8.96 3.31
CA ASP A 19 -3.30 8.70 2.15
C ASP A 19 -2.82 7.53 1.28
N GLU A 20 -1.51 7.40 1.10
CA GLU A 20 -0.92 6.29 0.33
C GLU A 20 -1.04 4.96 1.07
N CYS A 21 -0.93 4.95 2.40
CA CYS A 21 -1.21 3.78 3.22
C CYS A 21 -2.69 3.38 3.15
N ASP A 22 -3.59 4.34 3.31
CA ASP A 22 -5.03 4.11 3.24
C ASP A 22 -5.46 3.61 1.85
N PHE A 23 -4.84 4.15 0.79
CA PHE A 23 -5.04 3.66 -0.57
C PHE A 23 -4.64 2.19 -0.73
N LEU A 24 -3.47 1.77 -0.23
CA LEU A 24 -3.03 0.36 -0.29
C LEU A 24 -3.94 -0.56 0.53
N ASP A 25 -4.39 -0.12 1.70
CA ASP A 25 -5.32 -0.88 2.54
C ASP A 25 -6.68 -1.06 1.84
N SER A 26 -7.15 -0.04 1.12
CA SER A 26 -8.43 -0.08 0.39
C SER A 26 -8.46 -1.11 -0.73
N ILE A 27 -7.32 -1.40 -1.38
CA ILE A 27 -7.24 -2.35 -2.50
C ILE A 27 -6.89 -3.78 -2.06
N TYR A 28 -6.39 -3.97 -0.84
CA TYR A 28 -5.90 -5.26 -0.36
C TYR A 28 -6.99 -6.33 -0.32
N LEU A 29 -8.10 -6.03 0.36
CA LEU A 29 -9.23 -6.96 0.51
C LEU A 29 -9.85 -7.35 -0.84
N PRO A 30 -10.25 -6.42 -1.72
CA PRO A 30 -10.87 -6.77 -3.00
C PRO A 30 -9.91 -7.47 -3.98
N ALA A 31 -8.59 -7.26 -3.86
CA ALA A 31 -7.60 -8.00 -4.65
C ALA A 31 -7.37 -9.43 -4.14
N LYS A 32 -7.59 -9.67 -2.84
CA LYS A 32 -7.33 -10.96 -2.19
C LYS A 32 -8.53 -11.91 -2.21
N TYR A 33 -9.74 -11.37 -2.13
CA TYR A 33 -10.96 -12.17 -2.03
C TYR A 33 -11.81 -12.08 -3.31
N PRO A 34 -12.42 -13.19 -3.75
CA PRO A 34 -13.24 -13.19 -4.96
C PRO A 34 -14.42 -12.21 -4.89
N ILE A 35 -14.78 -11.70 -6.06
CA ILE A 35 -15.99 -10.89 -6.28
C ILE A 35 -17.22 -11.72 -5.87
N GLY A 36 -18.13 -11.13 -5.09
CA GLY A 36 -19.32 -11.81 -4.57
C GLY A 36 -19.12 -12.61 -3.28
N SER A 37 -17.95 -12.49 -2.64
CA SER A 37 -17.77 -12.88 -1.24
C SER A 37 -18.48 -11.88 -0.28
N ALA A 38 -18.23 -11.95 1.02
CA ALA A 38 -18.87 -11.09 2.02
C ALA A 38 -18.48 -9.58 1.95
N LEU A 39 -17.78 -9.16 0.91
CA LEU A 39 -17.21 -7.82 0.76
C LEU A 39 -18.00 -6.96 -0.25
N PRO A 40 -17.91 -5.62 -0.13
CA PRO A 40 -18.54 -4.69 -1.07
C PRO A 40 -18.13 -4.97 -2.52
N TYR A 41 -19.04 -4.67 -3.46
CA TYR A 41 -18.73 -4.69 -4.90
C TYR A 41 -17.69 -3.61 -5.22
N PHE A 42 -16.41 -3.99 -5.18
CA PHE A 42 -15.31 -3.11 -5.52
C PHE A 42 -14.45 -3.79 -6.57
N HIS A 43 -14.35 -3.16 -7.74
CA HIS A 43 -13.51 -3.59 -8.83
C HIS A 43 -12.47 -2.51 -9.09
N PRO A 44 -11.18 -2.73 -8.76
CA PRO A 44 -10.16 -1.72 -9.01
C PRO A 44 -10.07 -1.49 -10.53
N ASP A 45 -10.19 -0.22 -10.94
CA ASP A 45 -10.06 0.15 -12.33
C ASP A 45 -8.58 0.22 -12.77
N LYS A 46 -8.37 0.49 -14.06
CA LYS A 46 -7.03 0.59 -14.64
C LYS A 46 -6.17 1.66 -13.97
N ILE A 47 -6.76 2.77 -13.51
CA ILE A 47 -6.05 3.88 -12.88
C ILE A 47 -5.60 3.44 -11.48
N ILE A 48 -6.49 2.83 -10.70
CA ILE A 48 -6.19 2.26 -9.38
C ILE A 48 -5.05 1.25 -9.49
N CYS A 49 -5.14 0.30 -10.42
CA CYS A 49 -4.08 -0.70 -10.63
C CYS A 49 -2.74 -0.09 -11.03
N ARG A 50 -2.74 0.93 -11.89
CA ARG A 50 -1.49 1.61 -12.30
C ARG A 50 -0.88 2.37 -11.14
N ASN A 51 -1.70 3.09 -10.37
CA ASN A 51 -1.25 3.86 -9.22
C ASN A 51 -0.69 2.94 -8.12
N SER A 52 -1.33 1.80 -7.87
CA SER A 52 -0.85 0.82 -6.88
C SER A 52 0.50 0.22 -7.25
N ILE A 53 0.71 -0.12 -8.53
CA ILE A 53 2.00 -0.64 -9.01
C ILE A 53 3.08 0.44 -8.88
N SER A 54 2.81 1.66 -9.37
CA SER A 54 3.77 2.76 -9.29
C SER A 54 4.16 3.10 -7.85
N LEU A 55 3.21 3.05 -6.92
CA LEU A 55 3.46 3.27 -5.50
C LEU A 55 4.32 2.14 -4.92
N ALA A 56 3.99 0.88 -5.21
CA ALA A 56 4.76 -0.26 -4.73
C ALA A 56 6.22 -0.22 -5.22
N GLU A 57 6.45 0.11 -6.50
CA GLU A 57 7.80 0.23 -7.06
C GLU A 57 8.62 1.32 -6.38
N ARG A 58 7.99 2.46 -6.04
CA ARG A 58 8.65 3.54 -5.30
C ARG A 58 9.07 3.08 -3.90
N VAL A 59 8.15 2.46 -3.16
CA VAL A 59 8.40 1.96 -1.80
C VAL A 59 9.51 0.91 -1.79
N ILE A 60 9.51 -0.01 -2.76
CA ILE A 60 10.58 -1.02 -2.89
C ILE A 60 11.95 -0.34 -3.07
N LYS A 61 12.04 0.68 -3.92
CA LYS A 61 13.30 1.43 -4.13
C LYS A 61 13.76 2.13 -2.86
N GLU A 62 12.84 2.73 -2.10
CA GLU A 62 13.14 3.37 -0.81
C GLU A 62 13.69 2.36 0.19
N VAL A 63 13.03 1.21 0.36
CA VAL A 63 13.46 0.15 1.27
C VAL A 63 14.84 -0.39 0.88
N ILE A 64 15.09 -0.64 -0.41
CA ILE A 64 16.41 -1.08 -0.89
C ILE A 64 17.49 -0.04 -0.57
N SER A 65 17.16 1.25 -0.65
CA SER A 65 18.11 2.33 -0.32
C SER A 65 18.47 2.38 1.16
N LEU A 66 17.59 1.92 2.06
CA LEU A 66 17.82 1.88 3.51
C LEU A 66 18.72 0.70 3.93
N LEU A 67 18.86 -0.32 3.09
CA LEU A 67 19.69 -1.50 3.35
C LEU A 67 21.16 -1.33 2.90
N LYS A 68 21.50 -0.21 2.28
CA LYS A 68 22.85 0.14 1.83
C LYS A 68 23.54 1.03 2.84
#